data_AF-A0A3D1QXM9-F1
#
_entry.id   AF-A0A3D1QXM9-F1
#
_cell.length_a   1.000
_cell.length_b   1.000
_cell.length_c   1.000
_cell.angle_alpha   90.00
_cell.angle_beta   90.00
_cell.angle_gamma   90.00
#
_symmetry.space_group_name_H-M   'P 1'
#
loop_
_entity.id
_entity.type
_entity.pdbx_description
1 polymer ?
#
loop_
_entity_poly.entity_id
_entity_poly.type
_entity_poly.pdbx_seq_one_letter_code
_entity_poly.pdbx_strand_id
1 'polypeptide(L)'
;MGSRRVDQEKLKEAVAAAADHIDQAEALLTPYLSVLHDKDRRRLPKARTGFDRAGRQLARALAQFPGIGAASEVEPEALVEHLDNVDTITPLAQRLAVLSQRFSDSRLSWLADAWTAALRAHRVAKVVARNDPRMRIVAEPLMKVFPTRRAKRPKKAKKVEEAA
;
A
#
# COMPACT_ATOMS: atom_id res chain seq x y z
N MET A 1 -3.24 -12.27 -26.06
CA MET A 1 -2.59 -12.21 -24.73
C MET A 1 -3.01 -13.45 -23.96
N GLY A 2 -2.07 -14.38 -23.75
CA GLY A 2 -2.33 -15.65 -23.08
C GLY A 2 -2.78 -15.42 -21.64
N SER A 3 -3.74 -16.21 -21.20
CA SER A 3 -4.29 -16.18 -19.84
C SER A 3 -3.18 -16.46 -18.82
N ARG A 4 -2.71 -15.44 -18.10
CA ARG A 4 -1.79 -15.56 -16.95
C ARG A 4 -2.55 -16.11 -15.73
N ARG A 5 -3.18 -17.27 -15.88
CA ARG A 5 -3.88 -17.92 -14.75
C ARG A 5 -2.84 -18.37 -13.74
N VAL A 6 -3.02 -17.93 -12.51
CA VAL A 6 -2.28 -18.44 -11.35
C VAL A 6 -3.00 -19.71 -10.89
N ASP A 7 -2.24 -20.75 -10.62
CA ASP A 7 -2.74 -21.98 -10.00
C ASP A 7 -3.17 -21.65 -8.56
N GLN A 8 -4.47 -21.72 -8.30
CA GLN A 8 -5.04 -21.30 -7.03
C GLN A 8 -4.58 -22.19 -5.88
N GLU A 9 -4.43 -23.50 -6.09
CA GLU A 9 -4.03 -24.41 -5.01
C GLU A 9 -2.57 -24.22 -4.67
N LYS A 10 -1.69 -24.11 -5.67
CA LYS A 10 -0.28 -23.75 -5.42
C LYS A 10 -0.11 -22.39 -4.76
N LEU A 11 -0.95 -21.41 -5.13
CA LEU A 11 -0.94 -20.11 -4.47
C LEU A 11 -1.33 -20.21 -2.99
N LYS A 12 -2.36 -21.00 -2.67
CA LYS A 12 -2.78 -21.22 -1.27
C LYS A 12 -1.67 -21.87 -0.46
N GLU A 13 -1.05 -22.93 -0.99
CA GLU A 13 0.07 -23.61 -0.34
C GLU A 13 1.23 -22.65 -0.07
N ALA A 14 1.62 -21.86 -1.08
CA ALA A 14 2.69 -20.88 -0.94
C ALA A 14 2.36 -19.76 0.07
N VAL A 15 1.10 -19.30 0.11
CA VAL A 15 0.65 -18.31 1.09
C VAL A 15 0.65 -18.87 2.51
N ALA A 16 0.22 -20.11 2.70
CA ALA A 16 0.24 -20.77 4.00
C ALA A 16 1.68 -20.91 4.53
N ALA A 17 2.59 -21.44 3.71
CA ALA A 17 4.01 -21.55 4.09
C ALA A 17 4.65 -20.18 4.39
N ALA A 18 4.29 -19.14 3.63
CA ALA A 18 4.77 -17.78 3.90
C ALA A 18 4.20 -17.21 5.20
N ALA A 19 2.95 -17.53 5.54
CA ALA A 19 2.34 -17.10 6.81
C ALA A 19 3.07 -17.70 8.00
N ASP A 20 3.40 -19.00 7.98
CA ASP A 20 4.16 -19.64 9.06
C ASP A 20 5.51 -18.95 9.32
N HIS A 21 6.20 -18.53 8.26
CA HIS A 21 7.46 -17.78 8.39
C HIS A 21 7.27 -16.36 8.92
N ILE A 22 6.14 -15.71 8.60
CA ILE A 22 5.79 -14.40 9.15
C ILE A 22 5.49 -14.52 10.65
N ASP A 23 4.72 -15.53 11.07
CA ASP A 23 4.39 -15.78 12.47
C ASP A 23 5.65 -16.04 13.30
N GLN A 24 6.60 -16.81 12.75
CA GLN A 24 7.91 -17.02 13.37
C GLN A 24 8.71 -15.72 13.50
N ALA A 25 8.74 -14.90 12.45
CA ALA A 25 9.42 -13.61 12.49
C ALA A 25 8.79 -12.66 13.52
N GLU A 26 7.45 -12.64 13.60
CA GLU A 26 6.72 -11.85 14.60
C GLU A 26 7.04 -12.30 16.02
N ALA A 27 7.05 -13.61 16.29
CA ALA A 27 7.40 -14.15 17.60
C ALA A 27 8.81 -13.77 18.04
N LEU A 28 9.79 -13.79 17.11
CA LEU A 28 11.19 -13.45 17.39
C LEU A 28 11.43 -11.95 17.59
N LEU A 29 10.69 -11.09 16.87
CA LEU A 29 10.96 -9.65 16.82
C LEU A 29 10.09 -8.82 17.75
N THR A 30 8.90 -9.28 18.10
CA THR A 30 7.95 -8.57 18.99
C THR A 30 8.59 -8.05 20.29
N PRO A 31 9.47 -8.80 20.98
CA PRO A 31 10.11 -8.29 22.21
C PRO A 31 10.97 -7.03 22.02
N TYR A 32 11.46 -6.78 20.79
CA TYR A 32 12.40 -5.69 20.49
C TYR A 32 11.76 -4.53 19.72
N LEU A 33 10.62 -4.77 19.05
CA LEU A 33 9.98 -3.79 18.20
C LEU A 33 8.89 -3.02 18.95
N SER A 34 8.90 -1.70 18.81
CA SER A 34 7.87 -0.83 19.38
C SER A 34 6.71 -0.64 18.42
N VAL A 35 5.49 -0.66 18.95
CA VAL A 35 4.26 -0.33 18.22
C VAL A 35 3.82 1.08 18.61
N LEU A 36 3.95 2.03 17.68
CA LEU A 36 3.50 3.41 17.88
C LEU A 36 2.04 3.57 17.44
N HIS A 37 1.21 4.18 18.29
CA HIS A 37 -0.10 4.66 17.88
C HIS A 37 0.03 5.90 16.98
N ASP A 38 -0.98 6.16 16.15
CA ASP A 38 -0.95 7.26 15.18
C ASP A 38 -0.73 8.65 15.82
N LYS A 39 -1.25 8.86 17.04
CA LYS A 39 -1.04 10.10 17.79
C LYS A 39 0.44 10.31 18.15
N ASP A 40 1.14 9.24 18.51
CA ASP A 40 2.53 9.29 18.97
C ASP A 40 3.47 9.39 17.76
N ARG A 41 3.16 8.64 16.69
CA ARG A 41 3.86 8.73 15.40
C ARG A 41 3.87 10.14 14.82
N ARG A 42 2.78 10.90 14.98
CA ARG A 42 2.69 12.30 14.51
C ARG A 42 3.54 13.28 15.33
N ARG A 43 3.84 12.95 16.58
CA ARG A 43 4.57 13.80 17.52
C ARG A 43 6.08 13.57 17.48
N LEU A 44 6.52 12.40 17.03
CA LEU A 44 7.94 12.10 16.94
C LEU A 44 8.67 13.00 15.93
N PRO A 45 9.85 13.54 16.29
CA PRO A 45 10.71 14.24 15.36
C PRO A 45 11.07 13.34 14.17
N LYS A 46 10.98 13.89 12.96
CA LYS A 46 11.39 13.20 11.74
C LYS A 46 12.83 13.57 11.45
N ALA A 47 13.72 12.59 11.59
CA ALA A 47 15.11 12.76 11.20
C ALA A 47 15.19 13.17 9.72
N ARG A 48 16.07 14.12 9.42
CA ARG A 48 16.36 14.52 8.04
C ARG A 48 17.22 13.45 7.37
N THR A 49 17.18 13.40 6.04
CA THR A 49 18.08 12.56 5.25
C THR A 49 19.54 12.82 5.63
N GLY A 50 20.32 11.75 5.86
CA GLY A 50 21.73 11.82 6.25
C GLY A 50 21.97 12.02 7.75
N PHE A 51 20.92 12.06 8.57
CA PHE A 51 21.04 12.15 10.02
C PHE A 51 21.78 10.96 10.63
N ASP A 52 21.65 9.77 10.07
CA ASP A 52 22.38 8.55 10.48
C ASP A 52 23.90 8.79 10.55
N ARG A 53 24.49 9.30 9.47
CA ARG A 53 25.91 9.63 9.42
C ARG A 53 26.27 10.80 10.33
N ALA A 54 25.45 11.85 10.34
CA ALA A 54 25.69 13.03 11.17
C ALA A 54 25.61 12.70 12.67
N GLY A 55 24.66 11.87 13.08
CA GLY A 55 24.48 11.40 14.45
C GLY A 55 25.66 10.56 14.92
N ARG A 56 26.17 9.63 14.08
CA ARG A 56 27.40 8.89 14.37
C ARG A 56 28.62 9.80 14.49
N GLN A 57 28.72 10.82 13.64
CA GLN A 57 29.80 11.80 13.74
C GLN A 57 29.69 12.63 15.04
N LEU A 58 28.47 13.02 15.42
CA LEU A 58 28.22 13.73 16.68
C LEU A 58 28.60 12.87 17.88
N ALA A 59 28.21 11.59 17.92
CA ALA A 59 28.60 10.68 18.99
C ALA A 59 30.13 10.59 19.15
N ARG A 60 30.88 10.47 18.04
CA ARG A 60 32.35 10.49 18.06
C ARG A 60 32.91 11.81 18.61
N ALA A 61 32.29 12.94 18.27
CA ALA A 61 32.69 14.24 18.79
C ALA A 61 32.40 14.37 20.29
N LEU A 62 31.25 13.89 20.76
CA LEU A 62 30.89 13.91 22.18
C LEU A 62 31.85 13.07 23.03
N ALA A 63 32.35 11.94 22.50
CA ALA A 63 33.38 11.15 23.17
C ALA A 63 34.73 11.89 23.30
N GLN A 64 35.04 12.80 22.36
CA GLN A 64 36.26 13.64 22.41
C GLN A 64 36.08 14.89 23.28
N PHE A 65 34.84 15.36 23.44
CA PHE A 65 34.49 16.57 24.19
C PHE A 65 33.40 16.26 25.24
N PRO A 66 33.72 15.51 26.31
CA PRO A 66 32.73 14.98 27.25
C PRO A 66 31.92 16.06 27.98
N GLY A 67 32.45 17.28 28.13
CA GLY A 67 31.71 18.41 28.71
C GLY A 67 30.44 18.80 27.92
N ILE A 68 30.43 18.56 26.60
CA ILE A 68 29.23 18.81 25.77
C ILE A 68 28.18 17.74 26.05
N GLY A 69 28.57 16.46 26.08
CA GLY A 69 27.67 15.34 26.37
C GLY A 69 27.01 15.47 27.75
N ALA A 70 27.81 15.85 28.76
CA ALA A 70 27.32 16.10 30.12
C ALA A 70 26.31 17.27 30.17
N ALA A 71 26.57 18.36 29.43
CA ALA A 71 25.65 19.50 29.37
C ALA A 71 24.36 19.22 28.57
N SER A 72 24.42 18.30 27.61
CA SER A 72 23.25 17.92 26.79
C SER A 72 22.49 16.70 27.31
N GLU A 73 22.96 16.05 28.37
CA GLU A 73 22.42 14.78 28.88
C GLU A 73 22.36 13.69 27.79
N VAL A 74 23.35 13.68 26.89
CA VAL A 74 23.42 12.70 25.79
C VAL A 74 24.57 11.75 26.05
N GLU A 75 24.24 10.46 26.12
CA GLU A 75 25.21 9.37 26.12
C GLU A 75 25.57 9.00 24.67
N PRO A 76 26.84 9.20 24.26
CA PRO A 76 27.27 8.90 22.90
C PRO A 76 27.03 7.45 22.49
N GLU A 77 27.20 6.52 23.41
CA GLU A 77 27.02 5.09 23.21
C GLU A 77 25.55 4.76 22.91
N ALA A 78 24.61 5.30 23.69
CA ALA A 78 23.17 5.10 23.49
C ALA A 78 22.71 5.68 22.14
N LEU A 79 23.24 6.85 21.74
CA LEU A 79 22.96 7.43 20.42
C LEU A 79 23.41 6.50 19.29
N VAL A 80 24.60 5.91 19.40
CA VAL A 80 25.12 4.96 18.39
C VAL A 80 24.30 3.68 18.39
N GLU A 81 23.93 3.14 19.56
CA GLU A 81 23.11 1.94 19.69
C GLU A 81 21.77 2.10 18.98
N HIS A 82 21.08 3.24 19.14
CA HIS A 82 19.84 3.50 18.43
C HIS A 82 20.01 3.51 16.91
N LEU A 83 21.12 4.08 16.40
CA LEU A 83 21.42 4.09 14.97
C LEU A 83 21.77 2.68 14.45
N ASP A 84 22.51 1.89 15.23
CA ASP A 84 22.81 0.49 14.92
C ASP A 84 21.55 -0.39 14.91
N ASN A 85 20.62 -0.14 15.82
CA ASN A 85 19.32 -0.82 15.84
C ASN A 85 18.51 -0.51 14.58
N VAL A 86 18.50 0.75 14.12
CA VAL A 86 17.87 1.14 12.85
C VAL A 86 18.51 0.40 11.67
N ASP A 87 19.84 0.37 11.61
CA ASP A 87 20.58 -0.33 10.54
C ASP A 87 20.31 -1.84 10.57
N THR A 88 20.16 -2.43 11.75
CA THR A 88 19.88 -3.86 11.94
C THR A 88 18.51 -4.26 11.38
N ILE A 89 17.46 -3.46 11.63
CA ILE A 89 16.10 -3.80 11.19
C ILE A 89 15.82 -3.41 9.73
N THR A 90 16.55 -2.45 9.19
CA THR A 90 16.27 -1.85 7.87
C THR A 90 16.25 -2.86 6.72
N PRO A 91 17.22 -3.79 6.57
CA PRO A 91 17.22 -4.75 5.47
C PRO A 91 15.98 -5.64 5.43
N LEU A 92 15.53 -6.14 6.59
CA LEU A 92 14.32 -6.96 6.66
C LEU A 92 13.07 -6.12 6.37
N ALA A 93 12.98 -4.91 6.94
CA ALA A 93 11.88 -3.99 6.67
C ALA A 93 11.73 -3.66 5.18
N GLN A 94 12.84 -3.43 4.48
CA GLN A 94 12.83 -3.19 3.02
C GLN A 94 12.33 -4.41 2.23
N ARG A 95 12.76 -5.63 2.59
CA ARG A 95 12.28 -6.86 1.94
C ARG A 95 10.79 -7.08 2.15
N LEU A 96 10.28 -6.83 3.36
CA LEU A 96 8.85 -6.91 3.66
C LEU A 96 8.04 -5.85 2.90
N ALA A 97 8.58 -4.64 2.74
CA ALA A 97 7.95 -3.59 1.93
C ALA A 97 7.82 -4.01 0.45
N VAL A 98 8.86 -4.63 -0.12
CA VAL A 98 8.80 -5.18 -1.49
C VAL A 98 7.73 -6.27 -1.61
N LEU A 99 7.64 -7.18 -0.63
CA LEU A 99 6.63 -8.23 -0.63
C LEU A 99 5.21 -7.64 -0.51
N SER A 100 5.01 -6.66 0.36
CA SER A 100 3.76 -5.91 0.51
C SER A 100 3.34 -5.22 -0.80
N GLN A 101 4.30 -4.62 -1.52
CA GLN A 101 4.04 -4.05 -2.83
C GLN A 101 3.60 -5.11 -3.85
N ARG A 102 4.26 -6.28 -3.88
CA ARG A 102 3.88 -7.40 -4.77
C ARG A 102 2.47 -7.91 -4.49
N PHE A 103 2.07 -8.02 -3.23
CA PHE A 103 0.69 -8.36 -2.87
C PHE A 103 -0.30 -7.31 -3.37
N SER A 104 0.02 -6.03 -3.16
CA SER A 104 -0.82 -4.91 -3.60
C SER A 104 -1.01 -4.89 -5.12
N ASP A 105 0.09 -5.04 -5.88
CA ASP A 105 0.08 -5.06 -7.35
C ASP A 105 -0.66 -6.28 -7.89
N SER A 106 -0.45 -7.46 -7.29
CA SER A 106 -1.13 -8.70 -7.70
C SER A 106 -2.63 -8.60 -7.47
N ARG A 107 -3.05 -8.10 -6.30
CA ARG A 107 -4.47 -7.85 -5.98
C ARG A 107 -5.08 -6.87 -6.97
N LEU A 108 -4.40 -5.77 -7.26
CA LEU A 108 -4.87 -4.78 -8.24
C LEU A 108 -5.03 -5.40 -9.63
N SER A 109 -4.02 -6.13 -10.10
CA SER A 109 -4.04 -6.79 -11.41
C SER A 109 -5.17 -7.80 -11.53
N TRP A 110 -5.30 -8.71 -10.56
CA TRP A 110 -6.33 -9.75 -10.60
C TRP A 110 -7.75 -9.17 -10.52
N LEU A 111 -7.95 -8.12 -9.71
CA LEU A 111 -9.23 -7.40 -9.66
C LEU A 111 -9.53 -6.67 -10.97
N ALA A 112 -8.54 -6.05 -11.59
CA ALA A 112 -8.72 -5.36 -12.87
C ALA A 112 -9.10 -6.34 -14.00
N ASP A 113 -8.47 -7.51 -14.03
CA ASP A 113 -8.79 -8.58 -14.99
C ASP A 113 -10.22 -9.11 -14.78
N ALA A 114 -10.57 -9.43 -13.53
CA ALA A 114 -11.91 -9.89 -13.15
C ALA A 114 -12.98 -8.84 -13.47
N TRP A 115 -12.72 -7.57 -13.13
CA TRP A 115 -13.61 -6.45 -13.42
C TRP A 115 -13.85 -6.28 -14.91
N THR A 116 -12.78 -6.32 -15.71
CA THR A 116 -12.87 -6.13 -17.17
C THR A 116 -13.68 -7.25 -17.80
N ALA A 117 -13.46 -8.50 -17.39
CA ALA A 117 -14.24 -9.64 -17.85
C ALA A 117 -15.72 -9.51 -17.44
N ALA A 118 -15.99 -9.19 -16.17
CA ALA A 118 -17.35 -9.05 -15.65
C ALA A 118 -18.10 -7.89 -16.31
N LEU A 119 -17.44 -6.75 -16.57
CA LEU A 119 -18.03 -5.62 -17.27
C LEU A 119 -18.42 -5.96 -18.72
N ARG A 120 -17.60 -6.75 -19.43
CA ARG A 120 -17.95 -7.24 -20.78
C ARG A 120 -19.16 -8.16 -20.73
N ALA A 121 -19.19 -9.11 -19.80
CA ALA A 121 -20.31 -10.02 -19.62
C ALA A 121 -21.61 -9.27 -19.28
N HIS A 122 -21.55 -8.31 -18.33
CA HIS A 122 -22.69 -7.47 -17.99
C HIS A 122 -23.21 -6.63 -19.17
N ARG A 123 -22.31 -6.07 -20.00
CA ARG A 123 -22.73 -5.34 -21.21
C ARG A 123 -23.50 -6.23 -22.19
N VAL A 124 -23.04 -7.47 -22.40
CA VAL A 124 -23.75 -8.44 -23.24
C VAL A 124 -25.10 -8.83 -22.61
N ALA A 125 -25.11 -9.14 -21.31
CA ALA A 125 -26.33 -9.50 -20.58
C ALA A 125 -27.38 -8.38 -20.68
N LYS A 126 -26.98 -7.12 -20.57
CA LYS A 126 -27.87 -5.96 -20.73
C LYS A 126 -28.47 -5.85 -22.14
N VAL A 127 -27.72 -6.20 -23.18
CA VAL A 127 -28.23 -6.21 -24.57
C VAL A 127 -29.23 -7.35 -24.74
N VAL A 128 -28.90 -8.55 -24.29
CA VAL A 128 -29.78 -9.74 -24.36
C VAL A 128 -31.07 -9.53 -23.56
N ALA A 129 -30.99 -8.89 -22.39
CA ALA A 129 -32.13 -8.58 -21.53
C ALA A 129 -33.21 -7.69 -22.17
N ARG A 130 -32.91 -7.04 -23.30
CA ARG A 130 -33.92 -6.34 -24.10
C ARG A 130 -34.92 -7.31 -24.74
N ASN A 131 -34.43 -8.46 -25.17
CA ASN A 131 -35.18 -9.46 -25.93
C ASN A 131 -35.52 -10.71 -25.10
N ASP A 132 -34.81 -10.96 -23.99
CA ASP A 132 -35.09 -12.06 -23.05
C ASP A 132 -35.36 -11.53 -21.62
N PRO A 133 -36.61 -11.60 -21.13
CA PRO A 133 -36.97 -11.18 -19.77
C PRO A 133 -36.20 -11.92 -18.65
N ARG A 134 -35.80 -13.18 -18.86
CA ARG A 134 -35.05 -13.95 -17.85
C ARG A 134 -33.70 -13.31 -17.57
N MET A 135 -33.10 -12.68 -18.58
CA MET A 135 -31.81 -12.03 -18.46
C MET A 135 -31.86 -10.66 -17.76
N ARG A 136 -33.04 -10.06 -17.60
CA ARG A 136 -33.24 -8.85 -16.76
C ARG A 136 -32.96 -9.13 -15.29
N ILE A 137 -33.39 -10.29 -14.79
CA ILE A 137 -33.17 -10.75 -13.40
C ILE A 137 -31.67 -10.79 -13.08
N VAL A 138 -30.84 -11.15 -14.05
CA VAL A 138 -29.37 -11.22 -13.89
C VAL A 138 -28.71 -9.84 -14.05
N ALA A 139 -29.17 -9.02 -14.99
CA ALA A 139 -28.51 -7.75 -15.33
C ALA A 139 -28.87 -6.59 -14.39
N GLU A 140 -30.10 -6.51 -13.89
CA GLU A 140 -30.57 -5.38 -13.08
C GLU A 140 -29.81 -5.20 -11.74
N PRO A 141 -29.58 -6.26 -10.94
CA PRO A 141 -28.84 -6.13 -9.68
C PRO A 141 -27.41 -5.61 -9.87
N LEU A 142 -26.80 -5.94 -11.02
CA LEU A 142 -25.41 -5.61 -11.34
C LEU A 142 -25.21 -4.14 -11.75
N MET A 143 -26.28 -3.40 -12.06
CA MET A 143 -26.19 -1.99 -12.48
C MET A 143 -25.63 -1.06 -11.39
N LYS A 144 -25.81 -1.41 -10.10
CA LYS A 144 -25.23 -0.65 -8.98
C LYS A 144 -23.69 -0.71 -8.97
N VAL A 145 -23.15 -1.82 -9.46
CA VAL A 145 -21.72 -2.10 -9.49
C VAL A 145 -21.12 -1.65 -10.82
N PHE A 146 -21.76 -1.89 -11.96
CA PHE A 146 -21.25 -1.48 -13.27
C PHE A 146 -21.93 -0.20 -13.78
N PRO A 147 -21.40 1.00 -13.49
CA PRO A 147 -22.02 2.25 -13.92
C PRO A 147 -22.09 2.32 -15.44
N THR A 148 -23.31 2.40 -15.96
CA THR A 148 -23.54 2.71 -17.36
C THR A 148 -23.19 4.18 -17.57
N ARG A 149 -22.35 4.50 -18.58
CA ARG A 149 -22.03 5.89 -18.97
C ARG A 149 -23.29 6.76 -18.85
N ARG A 150 -23.29 7.74 -17.95
CA ARG A 150 -24.29 8.82 -17.94
C ARG A 150 -24.30 9.39 -19.35
N ALA A 151 -25.46 9.36 -20.02
CA ALA A 151 -25.63 10.02 -21.30
C ALA A 151 -25.12 11.46 -21.18
N LYS A 152 -24.23 11.88 -22.10
CA LYS A 152 -23.81 13.28 -22.19
C LYS A 152 -25.09 14.12 -22.29
N ARG A 153 -25.35 14.97 -21.29
CA ARG A 153 -26.38 16.01 -21.40
C ARG A 153 -26.07 16.84 -22.66
N PRO A 154 -27.03 17.07 -23.57
CA PRO A 154 -26.80 17.92 -24.72
C PRO A 154 -26.42 19.33 -24.24
N LYS A 155 -25.32 19.88 -24.78
CA LYS A 155 -24.95 21.28 -24.57
C LYS A 155 -26.09 22.14 -25.12
N LYS A 156 -26.71 22.96 -24.27
CA LYS A 156 -27.67 23.99 -24.71
C LYS A 156 -27.02 24.81 -25.83
N ALA A 157 -27.72 24.93 -26.95
CA ALA A 157 -27.35 25.80 -28.05
C ALA A 157 -27.14 27.22 -27.52
N LYS A 158 -26.02 27.85 -27.90
CA LYS A 158 -25.82 29.29 -27.69
C LYS A 158 -26.93 30.01 -28.47
N LYS A 159 -27.74 30.81 -27.77
CA LYS A 159 -28.49 31.90 -28.40
C LYS A 159 -27.46 32.81 -29.08
N VAL A 160 -27.61 32.97 -30.39
CA VAL A 160 -27.12 34.15 -31.09
C VAL A 160 -28.02 35.29 -30.61
N GLU A 161 -27.43 36.30 -30.00
CA GLU A 161 -28.09 37.58 -29.80
C GLU A 161 -27.31 38.57 -30.68
N GLU A 162 -28.04 39.08 -31.66
CA GLU A 162 -27.62 40.01 -32.69
C GLU A 162 -27.17 41.33 -32.07
N ALA A 163 -26.05 41.85 -32.55
CA ALA A 163 -25.74 43.27 -32.48
C ALA A 163 -25.96 43.84 -33.88
N ALA A 164 -27.05 44.58 -34.03
CA ALA A 164 -27.23 45.65 -35.02
C ALA A 164 -28.33 46.60 -34.49
#